data_AF-A0A285P6E4-F1
#
_entry.id   AF-A0A285P6E4-F1
#
_cell.length_a   1.000
_cell.length_b   1.000
_cell.length_c   1.000
_cell.angle_alpha   90.00
_cell.angle_beta   90.00
_cell.angle_gamma   90.00
#
_symmetry.space_group_name_H-M   'P 1'
#
loop_
_entity.id
_entity.type
_entity.pdbx_description
1 polymer ?
#
loop_
_entity_poly.entity_id
_entity_poly.type
_entity_poly.pdbx_seq_one_letter_code
_entity_poly.pdbx_strand_id
1 'polypeptide(L)'
;MAKDPIIFAMANPDPEILPSDAKEAGARVIGTGRSDFPNQVNNVLAFPGIFRGALDVRATGINEEMKIAAAKAIAELIDESDLDEDYVIPAPFDPRVAPAVAKAVAKAAMDTGVNRITVDPEEVAEKTRQLTLIDED
;
A
#
# COMPACT_ATOMS: atom_id res chain seq x y z
N MET A 1 17.64 20.26 -5.47
CA MET A 1 17.11 19.05 -6.15
C MET A 1 16.63 19.44 -7.55
N ALA A 2 16.09 18.49 -8.32
CA ALA A 2 15.42 18.79 -9.60
C ALA A 2 14.14 19.62 -9.38
N LYS A 3 13.47 20.03 -10.46
CA LYS A 3 12.14 20.67 -10.39
C LYS A 3 11.13 19.71 -9.73
N ASP A 4 10.25 20.25 -8.90
CA ASP A 4 9.18 19.53 -8.18
C ASP A 4 9.70 18.34 -7.34
N PRO A 5 10.56 18.58 -6.33
CA PRO A 5 11.20 17.50 -5.58
C PRO A 5 10.21 16.67 -4.76
N ILE A 6 10.44 15.35 -4.72
CA ILE A 6 9.76 14.42 -3.80
C ILE A 6 10.75 14.00 -2.71
N ILE A 7 10.37 14.12 -1.45
CA ILE A 7 11.19 13.74 -0.29
C ILE A 7 10.44 12.75 0.59
N PHE A 8 11.02 11.56 0.82
CA PHE A 8 10.54 10.60 1.81
C PHE A 8 11.53 10.52 2.99
N ALA A 9 11.16 11.12 4.11
CA ALA A 9 11.93 11.10 5.36
C ALA A 9 11.28 10.11 6.34
N MET A 10 11.72 8.86 6.29
CA MET A 10 11.01 7.71 6.88
C MET A 10 11.60 7.22 8.21
N ALA A 11 12.62 7.89 8.76
CA ALA A 11 13.12 7.56 10.08
C ALA A 11 12.01 7.67 11.15
N ASN A 12 12.06 6.77 12.13
CA ASN A 12 11.12 6.73 13.26
C ASN A 12 11.90 6.75 14.59
N PRO A 13 11.39 7.42 15.65
CA PRO A 13 10.15 8.20 15.68
C PRO A 13 10.27 9.59 15.04
N ASP A 14 11.49 10.06 14.80
CA ASP A 14 11.78 11.38 14.25
C ASP A 14 12.27 11.23 12.79
N PRO A 15 11.64 11.92 11.81
CA PRO A 15 12.08 11.90 10.42
C PRO A 15 13.41 12.64 10.25
N GLU A 16 14.14 12.33 9.18
CA GLU A 16 15.44 12.94 8.84
C GLU A 16 15.35 14.47 8.65
N ILE A 17 14.18 14.96 8.25
CA ILE A 17 13.82 16.37 8.12
C ILE A 17 12.33 16.52 8.42
N LEU A 18 11.94 17.56 9.13
CA LEU A 18 10.52 17.84 9.36
C LEU A 18 9.84 18.25 8.04
N PRO A 19 8.57 17.88 7.81
CA PRO A 19 7.87 18.28 6.60
C PRO A 19 7.80 19.80 6.39
N SER A 20 7.69 20.59 7.47
CA SER A 20 7.76 22.06 7.41
C SER A 20 9.04 22.54 6.74
N ASP A 21 10.17 22.00 7.17
CA ASP A 21 11.50 22.44 6.77
C ASP A 21 11.81 21.96 5.34
N ALA A 22 11.36 20.75 4.99
CA ALA A 22 11.43 20.24 3.63
C ALA A 22 10.60 21.08 2.65
N LYS A 23 9.40 21.54 3.06
CA LYS A 23 8.53 22.41 2.26
C LYS A 23 9.16 23.79 2.08
N GLU A 24 9.72 24.37 3.14
CA GLU A 24 10.48 25.64 3.08
C GLU A 24 11.69 25.53 2.14
N ALA A 25 12.38 24.38 2.15
CA ALA A 25 13.49 24.09 1.24
C ALA A 25 13.06 23.82 -0.22
N GLY A 26 11.76 23.82 -0.51
CA GLY A 26 11.19 23.72 -1.86
C GLY A 26 10.78 22.31 -2.28
N ALA A 27 10.56 21.37 -1.36
CA ALA A 27 9.96 20.07 -1.68
C ALA A 27 8.48 20.23 -2.08
N ARG A 28 8.09 19.52 -3.14
CA ARG A 28 6.72 19.52 -3.68
C ARG A 28 5.86 18.46 -3.02
N VAL A 29 6.36 17.23 -2.90
CA VAL A 29 5.68 16.12 -2.23
C VAL A 29 6.57 15.62 -1.11
N ILE A 30 5.98 15.44 0.07
CA ILE A 30 6.71 15.03 1.27
C ILE A 30 5.97 13.86 1.89
N GLY A 31 6.68 12.78 2.19
CA GLY A 31 6.14 11.62 2.91
C GLY A 31 7.01 11.26 4.11
N THR A 32 6.39 10.74 5.16
CA THR A 32 7.10 10.31 6.39
C THR A 32 6.57 8.98 6.90
N GLY A 33 7.22 8.42 7.92
CA GLY A 33 6.70 7.24 8.64
C GLY A 33 5.59 7.55 9.66
N ARG A 34 5.35 8.82 9.99
CA ARG A 34 4.45 9.22 11.08
C ARG A 34 3.04 9.51 10.59
N SER A 35 2.04 9.23 11.43
CA SER A 35 0.62 9.38 11.11
C SER A 35 0.07 10.79 11.31
N ASP A 36 0.82 11.68 11.96
CA ASP A 36 0.42 13.06 12.19
C ASP A 36 0.80 14.01 11.04
N PHE A 37 1.40 13.48 9.97
CA PHE A 37 1.72 14.22 8.74
C PHE A 37 1.01 13.61 7.52
N PRO A 38 0.77 14.41 6.46
CA PRO A 38 0.31 13.88 5.17
C PRO A 38 1.25 12.82 4.60
N ASN A 39 0.73 12.04 3.65
CA ASN A 39 1.49 11.01 2.93
C ASN A 39 2.27 10.04 3.83
N GLN A 40 1.62 9.49 4.86
CA GLN A 40 2.25 8.49 5.71
C GLN A 40 2.58 7.21 4.90
N VAL A 41 3.86 6.90 4.78
CA VAL A 41 4.35 5.66 4.20
C VAL A 41 4.48 4.62 5.30
N ASN A 42 3.46 3.77 5.44
CA ASN A 42 3.41 2.75 6.48
C ASN A 42 3.12 1.36 5.91
N ASN A 43 3.80 0.36 6.45
CA ASN A 43 3.69 -1.04 6.06
C ASN A 43 2.32 -1.67 6.37
N VAL A 44 1.49 -1.02 7.21
CA VAL A 44 0.09 -1.39 7.45
C VAL A 44 -0.74 -1.41 6.15
N LEU A 45 -0.38 -0.59 5.15
CA LEU A 45 -1.02 -0.60 3.83
C LEU A 45 -0.69 -1.87 3.01
N ALA A 46 0.39 -2.57 3.36
CA ALA A 46 0.91 -3.69 2.58
C ALA A 46 0.68 -5.04 3.26
N PHE A 47 1.09 -5.20 4.51
CA PHE A 47 1.15 -6.51 5.15
C PHE A 47 -0.18 -7.26 5.21
N PRO A 48 -1.32 -6.65 5.62
CA PRO A 48 -2.58 -7.38 5.69
C PRO A 48 -2.97 -8.00 4.34
N GLY A 49 -2.90 -7.21 3.26
CA GLY A 49 -3.22 -7.68 1.91
C GLY A 49 -2.20 -8.69 1.36
N ILE A 50 -0.89 -8.44 1.53
CA ILE A 50 0.16 -9.36 1.07
C ILE A 50 -0.02 -10.74 1.68
N PHE A 51 -0.18 -10.81 3.01
CA PHE A 51 -0.36 -12.08 3.68
C PHE A 51 -1.69 -12.72 3.30
N ARG A 52 -2.78 -11.96 3.21
CA ARG A 52 -4.09 -12.50 2.82
C ARG A 52 -4.04 -13.15 1.42
N GLY A 53 -3.52 -12.44 0.43
CA GLY A 53 -3.38 -12.95 -0.94
C GLY A 53 -2.48 -14.18 -1.03
N ALA A 54 -1.32 -14.15 -0.37
CA ALA A 54 -0.39 -15.28 -0.35
C ALA A 54 -0.99 -16.51 0.34
N LEU A 55 -1.69 -16.32 1.46
CA LEU A 55 -2.32 -17.41 2.21
C LEU A 55 -3.48 -18.05 1.42
N ASP A 56 -4.29 -17.25 0.73
CA ASP A 56 -5.46 -17.76 0.00
C ASP A 56 -5.08 -18.61 -1.23
N VAL A 57 -3.90 -18.38 -1.82
CA VAL A 57 -3.36 -19.26 -2.88
C VAL A 57 -2.36 -20.29 -2.37
N ARG A 58 -2.15 -20.32 -1.04
CA ARG A 58 -1.16 -21.16 -0.34
C ARG A 58 0.24 -21.04 -0.94
N ALA A 59 0.68 -19.81 -1.24
CA ALA A 59 1.98 -19.54 -1.81
C ALA A 59 3.12 -20.19 -0.99
N THR A 60 4.17 -20.63 -1.67
CA THR A 60 5.37 -21.21 -1.04
C THR A 60 6.34 -20.15 -0.50
N GLY A 61 6.19 -18.91 -0.95
CA GLY A 61 6.94 -17.74 -0.48
C GLY A 61 6.35 -16.44 -1.01
N ILE A 62 6.94 -15.31 -0.59
CA ILE A 62 6.64 -13.97 -1.12
C ILE A 62 7.81 -13.55 -2.01
N ASN A 63 7.59 -13.43 -3.31
CA ASN A 63 8.61 -13.01 -4.28
C ASN A 63 8.53 -11.50 -4.58
N GLU A 64 9.43 -11.01 -5.44
CA GLU A 64 9.50 -9.59 -5.82
C GLU A 64 8.29 -9.17 -6.65
N GLU A 65 7.78 -10.04 -7.52
CA GLU A 65 6.59 -9.78 -8.34
C GLU A 65 5.36 -9.52 -7.48
N MET A 66 5.20 -10.28 -6.39
CA MET A 66 4.13 -10.06 -5.40
C MET A 66 4.29 -8.72 -4.68
N LYS A 67 5.51 -8.30 -4.33
CA LYS A 67 5.76 -7.00 -3.69
C LYS A 67 5.48 -5.84 -4.64
N ILE A 68 5.89 -5.95 -5.90
CA ILE A 68 5.61 -4.95 -6.93
C ILE A 68 4.10 -4.88 -7.19
N ALA A 69 3.40 -6.02 -7.26
CA ALA A 69 1.96 -6.07 -7.42
C ALA A 69 1.23 -5.39 -6.25
N ALA A 70 1.68 -5.60 -5.01
CA ALA A 70 1.15 -4.92 -3.84
C ALA A 70 1.35 -3.40 -3.91
N ALA A 71 2.56 -2.94 -4.26
CA ALA A 71 2.85 -1.52 -4.38
C ALA A 71 1.99 -0.84 -5.47
N LYS A 72 1.82 -1.49 -6.63
CA LYS A 72 0.94 -1.01 -7.70
C LYS A 72 -0.51 -0.96 -7.26
N ALA A 73 -1.01 -2.00 -6.60
CA ALA A 73 -2.38 -2.04 -6.11
C ALA A 73 -2.68 -0.92 -5.10
N ILE A 74 -1.71 -0.54 -4.27
CA ILE A 74 -1.84 0.61 -3.35
C ILE A 74 -1.90 1.92 -4.14
N ALA A 75 -0.99 2.10 -5.10
CA ALA A 75 -0.91 3.34 -5.89
C ALA A 75 -2.14 3.55 -6.79
N GLU A 76 -2.68 2.49 -7.37
CA GLU A 76 -3.85 2.52 -8.27
C GLU A 76 -5.19 2.76 -7.54
N LEU A 77 -5.20 2.88 -6.21
CA LEU A 77 -6.40 3.19 -5.43
C LEU A 77 -6.77 4.67 -5.39
N ILE A 78 -5.82 5.54 -5.74
CA ILE A 78 -6.08 6.97 -5.84
C ILE A 78 -6.29 7.30 -7.30
N ASP A 79 -7.46 7.84 -7.62
CA ASP A 79 -7.75 8.34 -8.96
C ASP A 79 -6.86 9.56 -9.28
N GLU A 80 -6.44 9.69 -10.54
CA GLU A 80 -5.58 10.81 -10.95
C GLU A 80 -6.19 12.19 -10.66
N SER A 81 -7.53 12.29 -10.63
CA SER A 81 -8.26 13.51 -10.30
C SER A 81 -8.15 13.91 -8.82
N ASP A 82 -7.84 12.95 -7.96
CA ASP A 82 -7.81 13.11 -6.51
C ASP A 82 -6.39 13.34 -5.99
N LEU A 83 -5.38 13.20 -6.85
CA LEU A 83 -3.97 13.41 -6.48
C LEU A 83 -3.70 14.88 -6.14
N ASP A 84 -3.09 15.08 -4.98
CA ASP A 84 -2.54 16.36 -4.57
C ASP A 84 -1.20 16.18 -3.83
N GLU A 85 -0.51 17.29 -3.55
CA GLU A 85 0.83 17.28 -2.95
C GLU A 85 0.87 16.61 -1.56
N ASP A 86 -0.25 16.66 -0.84
CA ASP A 86 -0.46 16.11 0.50
C ASP A 86 -1.30 14.80 0.46
N TYR A 87 -1.68 14.31 -0.73
CA TYR A 87 -2.40 13.03 -0.92
C TYR A 87 -1.89 12.24 -2.14
N VAL A 88 -0.81 11.48 -1.93
CA VAL A 88 -0.24 10.56 -2.94
C VAL A 88 -0.23 9.10 -2.50
N ILE A 89 -0.73 8.78 -1.31
CA ILE A 89 -0.83 7.43 -0.76
C ILE A 89 -2.11 7.30 0.09
N PRO A 90 -2.86 6.18 -0.01
CA PRO A 90 -4.09 6.01 0.76
C PRO A 90 -3.85 6.07 2.27
N ALA A 91 -4.89 6.43 3.01
CA ALA A 91 -4.83 6.41 4.47
C ALA A 91 -4.62 4.98 5.00
N PRO A 92 -3.89 4.79 6.12
CA PRO A 92 -3.60 3.48 6.71
C PRO A 92 -4.77 2.51 6.88
N PHE A 93 -5.97 3.04 7.14
CA PHE A 93 -7.19 2.28 7.41
C PHE A 93 -8.24 2.42 6.29
N ASP A 94 -7.81 2.81 5.09
CA ASP A 94 -8.71 2.81 3.93
C ASP A 94 -9.17 1.37 3.65
N PRO A 95 -10.49 1.07 3.74
CA PRO A 95 -11.01 -0.28 3.63
C PRO A 95 -10.80 -0.90 2.24
N ARG A 96 -10.46 -0.09 1.24
CA ARG A 96 -10.19 -0.55 -0.13
C ARG A 96 -8.80 -1.20 -0.26
N VAL A 97 -7.86 -0.88 0.62
CA VAL A 97 -6.45 -1.26 0.49
C VAL A 97 -6.23 -2.76 0.62
N ALA A 98 -6.62 -3.36 1.75
CA ALA A 98 -6.36 -4.77 2.01
C ALA A 98 -6.96 -5.71 0.93
N PRO A 99 -8.21 -5.52 0.48
CA PRO A 99 -8.78 -6.30 -0.62
C PRO A 99 -8.04 -6.16 -1.95
N ALA A 100 -7.68 -4.92 -2.33
CA ALA A 100 -6.98 -4.67 -3.60
C ALA A 100 -5.60 -5.32 -3.61
N VAL A 101 -4.84 -5.17 -2.52
CA VAL A 101 -3.52 -5.78 -2.37
C VAL A 101 -3.62 -7.31 -2.33
N ALA A 102 -4.59 -7.89 -1.62
CA ALA A 102 -4.77 -9.34 -1.55
C ALA A 102 -5.04 -9.95 -2.92
N LYS A 103 -5.92 -9.33 -3.71
CA LYS A 103 -6.20 -9.74 -5.10
C LYS A 103 -4.95 -9.68 -5.96
N ALA A 104 -4.24 -8.55 -5.95
CA ALA A 104 -3.04 -8.36 -6.76
C ALA A 104 -1.93 -9.37 -6.42
N VAL A 105 -1.73 -9.63 -5.13
CA VAL A 105 -0.73 -10.57 -4.63
C VAL A 105 -1.10 -12.02 -4.94
N ALA A 106 -2.37 -12.41 -4.77
CA ALA A 106 -2.86 -13.73 -5.16
C ALA A 106 -2.64 -13.97 -6.66
N LYS A 107 -2.98 -12.98 -7.49
CA LYS A 107 -2.76 -13.05 -8.94
C LYS A 107 -1.27 -13.21 -9.26
N ALA A 108 -0.41 -12.36 -8.70
CA ALA A 108 1.03 -12.42 -8.95
C ALA A 108 1.64 -13.77 -8.54
N ALA A 109 1.23 -14.30 -7.38
CA ALA A 109 1.68 -15.62 -6.93
C ALA A 109 1.30 -16.75 -7.89
N MET A 110 0.11 -16.67 -8.51
CA MET A 110 -0.34 -17.61 -9.54
C MET A 110 0.42 -17.42 -10.87
N ASP A 111 0.61 -16.18 -11.30
CA ASP A 111 1.35 -15.85 -12.53
C ASP A 111 2.81 -16.35 -12.47
N THR A 112 3.44 -16.30 -11.29
CA THR A 112 4.82 -16.77 -11.08
C THR A 112 4.92 -18.24 -10.66
N GLY A 113 3.79 -18.95 -10.51
CA GLY A 113 3.76 -20.38 -10.17
C GLY A 113 4.24 -20.73 -8.77
N VAL A 114 4.23 -19.78 -7.82
CA VAL A 114 4.57 -20.05 -6.40
C VAL A 114 3.35 -20.47 -5.58
N ASN A 115 2.15 -20.38 -6.16
CA ASN A 115 0.91 -20.87 -5.57
C ASN A 115 0.86 -22.40 -5.50
N ARG A 116 0.09 -22.94 -4.55
CA ARG A 116 -0.22 -24.39 -4.49
C ARG A 116 -1.66 -24.71 -4.86
N ILE A 117 -2.52 -23.69 -4.87
CA ILE A 117 -3.89 -23.78 -5.38
C ILE A 117 -4.16 -22.57 -6.27
N THR A 118 -5.01 -22.76 -7.27
CA THR A 118 -5.49 -21.70 -8.16
C THR A 118 -6.91 -21.32 -7.74
N VAL A 119 -7.16 -20.02 -7.63
CA VAL A 119 -8.45 -19.44 -7.23
C VAL A 119 -8.77 -18.26 -8.14
N ASP A 120 -10.00 -17.76 -8.11
CA ASP A 120 -10.30 -16.46 -8.73
C ASP A 120 -9.77 -15.32 -7.84
N PRO A 121 -8.89 -14.42 -8.34
CA PRO A 121 -8.43 -13.26 -7.57
C PRO A 121 -9.57 -12.36 -7.07
N GLU A 122 -10.71 -12.31 -7.75
CA GLU A 122 -11.85 -11.50 -7.28
C GLU A 122 -12.52 -12.12 -6.04
N GLU A 123 -12.56 -13.46 -5.94
CA GLU A 123 -13.01 -14.14 -4.71
C GLU A 123 -12.08 -13.83 -3.53
N VAL A 124 -10.78 -13.67 -3.77
CA VAL A 124 -9.81 -13.26 -2.75
C VAL A 124 -10.09 -11.83 -2.29
N ALA A 125 -10.35 -10.89 -3.22
CA ALA A 125 -10.75 -9.53 -2.86
C ALA A 125 -12.03 -9.54 -2.02
N GLU A 126 -13.08 -10.23 -2.48
CA GLU A 126 -14.37 -10.23 -1.81
C GLU A 126 -14.29 -10.84 -0.42
N LYS A 127 -13.62 -11.99 -0.28
CA LYS A 127 -13.36 -12.60 1.03
C LYS A 127 -12.62 -11.64 1.96
N THR A 128 -11.65 -10.88 1.42
CA THR A 128 -10.89 -9.91 2.22
C THR A 128 -11.78 -8.76 2.67
N ARG A 129 -12.66 -8.23 1.80
CA ARG A 129 -13.65 -7.20 2.18
C ARG A 129 -14.47 -7.68 3.36
N GLN A 130 -15.07 -8.87 3.25
CA GLN A 130 -15.90 -9.46 4.33
C GLN A 130 -15.14 -9.66 5.64
N LEU A 131 -13.87 -10.07 5.61
CA LEU A 131 -13.06 -10.24 6.82
C LEU A 131 -12.59 -8.93 7.46
N THR A 132 -12.67 -7.82 6.72
CA THR A 132 -12.22 -6.49 7.19
C THR A 132 -13.38 -5.57 7.57
N LEU A 133 -14.63 -5.98 7.26
CA LEU A 133 -15.81 -5.36 7.86
C LEU A 133 -15.74 -5.58 9.36
N ILE A 134 -15.66 -4.47 10.10
CA ILE A 134 -15.88 -4.47 11.53
C ILE A 134 -17.38 -4.25 11.69
N ASP A 135 -18.10 -5.24 12.18
CA ASP A 135 -19.50 -5.05 12.55
C ASP A 135 -19.56 -3.89 13.57
N GLU A 136 -20.29 -2.83 13.23
CA GLU A 136 -20.66 -1.79 14.20
C GLU A 136 -21.75 -2.38 15.10
N ASP A 137 -21.35 -3.08 16.18
CA ASP A 137 -22.22 -3.39 17.32
C ASP A 137 -22.65 -2.11 18.06
#